data_AF-A0AAD4G7F3-F1
#
_entry.id   AF-A0AAD4G7F3-F1
#
_cell.length_a   1.000
_cell.length_b   1.000
_cell.length_c   1.000
_cell.angle_alpha   90.00
_cell.angle_beta   90.00
_cell.angle_gamma   90.00
#
_symmetry.space_group_name_H-M   'P 1'
#
loop_
_entity.id
_entity.type
_entity.pdbx_description
1 polymer ?
#
loop_
_entity_poly.entity_id
_entity_poly.type
_entity_poly.pdbx_seq_one_letter_code
_entity_poly.pdbx_strand_id
1 'polypeptide(L)'
;RNSRIGRLWPEVGSQFGHRWKAFFSRLERLHSLGIEKSAHTWLLRTLFMDAISEDCEKFQAEWNLRPISGPTANNKKPQPQIREDQLQQVRHDAVDVPQHHTPFK
;
A
#
# COMPACT_ATOMS: atom_id res chain seq x y z
N ARG A 1 -16.27 -5.49 9.86
CA ARG A 1 -16.45 -5.81 8.42
C ARG A 1 -15.44 -4.98 7.62
N ASN A 2 -14.46 -5.60 6.97
CA ASN A 2 -13.30 -4.92 6.38
C ASN A 2 -13.61 -4.31 5.00
N SER A 3 -14.44 -3.27 4.98
CA SER A 3 -15.04 -2.71 3.75
C SER A 3 -14.22 -1.62 3.06
N ARG A 4 -13.13 -1.15 3.70
CA ARG A 4 -12.30 -0.03 3.21
C ARG A 4 -11.05 -0.50 2.47
N ILE A 5 -10.31 -1.48 3.02
CA ILE A 5 -9.13 -2.07 2.34
C ILE A 5 -9.52 -2.67 0.98
N GLY A 6 -10.66 -3.37 0.92
CA GLY A 6 -11.13 -4.01 -0.32
C GLY A 6 -11.53 -3.03 -1.43
N ARG A 7 -11.88 -1.78 -1.10
CA ARG A 7 -12.17 -0.73 -2.10
C ARG A 7 -10.92 0.02 -2.56
N LEU A 8 -9.91 0.14 -1.69
CA LEU A 8 -8.63 0.76 -2.03
C LEU A 8 -7.79 -0.13 -2.95
N TRP A 9 -7.81 -1.45 -2.76
CA TRP A 9 -6.94 -2.36 -3.51
C TRP A 9 -7.14 -2.33 -5.03
N PRO A 10 -8.37 -2.27 -5.57
CA PRO A 10 -8.60 -2.08 -7.00
C PRO A 10 -8.00 -0.77 -7.53
N GLU A 11 -8.06 0.30 -6.74
CA GLU A 11 -7.54 1.61 -7.13
C GLU A 11 -6.01 1.63 -7.14
N VAL A 12 -5.37 1.02 -6.14
CA VAL A 12 -3.92 0.79 -6.11
C VAL A 12 -3.49 -0.06 -7.30
N GLY A 13 -4.19 -1.16 -7.57
CA GLY A 13 -3.90 -2.03 -8.72
C GLY A 13 -4.07 -1.31 -10.06
N SER A 14 -5.05 -0.43 -10.18
CA SER A 14 -5.28 0.36 -11.39
C SER A 14 -4.23 1.46 -11.58
N GLN A 15 -3.84 2.18 -10.53
CA GLN A 15 -2.91 3.31 -10.63
C GLN A 15 -1.45 2.88 -10.72
N PHE A 16 -1.05 1.87 -9.94
CA PHE A 16 0.33 1.38 -9.91
C PHE A 16 0.54 0.18 -10.86
N GLY A 17 -0.32 -0.84 -10.75
CA GLY A 17 -0.15 -2.10 -11.45
C GLY A 17 -0.30 -2.02 -12.98
N HIS A 18 -1.24 -1.20 -13.49
CA HIS A 18 -1.43 -1.08 -14.94
C HIS A 18 -0.22 -0.53 -15.68
N ARG A 19 0.51 0.42 -15.07
CA ARG A 19 1.70 1.04 -15.69
C ARG A 19 2.79 -0.01 -15.91
N TRP A 20 3.11 -0.77 -14.87
CA TRP A 20 4.11 -1.83 -14.93
C TRP A 20 3.67 -2.97 -15.86
N LYS A 21 2.39 -3.34 -15.84
CA LYS A 21 1.85 -4.32 -16.78
C LYS A 21 2.04 -3.88 -18.23
N ALA A 22 1.69 -2.64 -18.57
CA ALA A 22 1.86 -2.12 -19.93
C ALA A 22 3.34 -2.08 -20.36
N PHE A 23 4.23 -1.70 -19.43
CA PHE A 23 5.67 -1.71 -19.66
C PHE A 23 6.20 -3.12 -19.98
N PHE A 24 5.89 -4.11 -19.14
CA PHE A 24 6.33 -5.48 -19.37
C PHE A 24 5.73 -6.09 -20.64
N SER A 25 4.44 -5.88 -20.92
CA SER A 25 3.83 -6.34 -22.17
C SER A 25 4.47 -5.73 -23.42
N ARG A 26 4.92 -4.46 -23.35
CA ARG A 26 5.64 -3.83 -24.46
C ARG A 26 7.02 -4.45 -24.65
N LEU A 27 7.69 -4.74 -23.55
CA LEU A 27 9.04 -5.30 -23.52
C LEU A 27 9.06 -6.76 -23.99
N GLU A 28 8.06 -7.56 -23.59
CA GLU A 28 7.81 -8.91 -24.13
C GLU A 28 7.62 -8.89 -25.65
N ARG A 29 6.83 -7.95 -26.18
CA ARG A 29 6.60 -7.83 -27.62
C ARG A 29 7.85 -7.44 -28.41
N LEU A 30 8.73 -6.61 -27.85
CA LEU A 30 9.93 -6.12 -28.54
C LEU A 30 11.08 -7.12 -28.51
N HIS A 31 11.21 -7.88 -27.42
CA HIS A 31 12.36 -8.75 -27.18
C HIS A 31 11.99 -10.24 -27.15
N SER A 32 10.75 -10.60 -27.49
CA SER A 32 10.24 -11.97 -27.47
C SER A 32 10.48 -12.69 -26.14
N LEU A 33 10.34 -11.96 -25.03
CA LEU A 33 10.50 -12.51 -23.69
C LEU A 33 9.25 -13.33 -23.34
N GLY A 34 9.37 -14.65 -23.34
CA GLY A 34 8.32 -15.55 -22.86
C GLY A 34 8.33 -15.68 -21.34
N ILE A 35 7.17 -15.47 -20.70
CA ILE A 35 6.92 -15.70 -19.26
C ILE A 35 7.17 -17.16 -18.87
N GLU A 36 6.92 -18.09 -19.80
CA GLU A 36 7.15 -19.54 -19.64
C GLU A 36 8.63 -19.89 -19.41
N LYS A 37 9.56 -18.99 -19.77
CA LYS A 37 10.98 -19.20 -19.54
C LYS A 37 11.37 -18.59 -18.20
N SER A 38 11.65 -19.45 -17.22
CA SER A 38 12.13 -19.05 -15.89
C SER A 38 13.34 -18.12 -15.94
N ALA A 39 14.24 -18.28 -16.93
CA ALA A 39 15.39 -17.40 -17.15
C ALA A 39 14.99 -15.96 -17.50
N HIS A 40 13.95 -15.76 -18.32
CA HIS A 40 13.45 -14.43 -18.68
C HIS A 40 12.77 -13.78 -17.48
N THR A 41 11.97 -14.53 -16.73
CA THR A 41 11.33 -14.06 -15.51
C THR A 41 12.36 -13.68 -14.44
N TRP A 42 13.43 -14.46 -14.30
CA TRP A 42 14.55 -14.13 -13.43
C TRP A 42 15.22 -12.83 -13.86
N LEU A 43 15.59 -12.71 -15.15
CA LEU A 43 16.22 -11.50 -15.69
C LEU A 43 15.37 -10.24 -15.47
N LEU A 44 14.08 -10.29 -15.79
CA LEU A 44 13.17 -9.16 -15.60
C LEU A 44 13.02 -8.79 -14.13
N ARG A 45 12.96 -9.78 -13.24
CA ARG A 45 12.95 -9.53 -11.81
C ARG A 45 14.23 -8.84 -11.37
N THR A 46 15.40 -9.37 -11.70
CA THR A 46 16.68 -8.81 -11.25
C THR A 46 16.91 -7.40 -11.80
N LEU A 47 16.47 -7.10 -13.02
CA LEU A 47 16.65 -5.78 -13.64
C LEU A 47 15.72 -4.71 -13.10
N PHE A 48 14.47 -5.06 -12.79
CA PHE A 48 13.43 -4.07 -12.49
C PHE A 48 12.97 -4.07 -11.04
N MET A 49 13.42 -5.01 -10.19
CA MET A 49 12.95 -5.09 -8.80
C MET A 49 13.31 -3.85 -7.99
N ASP A 50 14.51 -3.29 -8.16
CA ASP A 50 14.91 -2.06 -7.49
C ASP A 50 14.07 -0.86 -7.96
N ALA A 51 13.84 -0.76 -9.27
CA ALA A 51 13.01 0.29 -9.86
C ALA A 51 11.53 0.20 -9.43
N ILE A 52 10.98 -1.02 -9.31
CA ILE A 52 9.63 -1.26 -8.79
C ILE A 52 9.57 -0.89 -7.31
N SER A 53 10.60 -1.22 -6.53
CA SER A 53 10.66 -0.87 -5.11
C SER A 53 10.65 0.64 -4.92
N GLU A 54 11.49 1.36 -5.67
CA GLU A 54 11.55 2.82 -5.61
C GLU A 54 10.22 3.48 -6.06
N ASP A 55 9.62 2.99 -7.15
CA ASP A 55 8.31 3.49 -7.62
C ASP A 55 7.20 3.17 -6.61
N CYS A 56 7.29 2.04 -5.90
CA CYS A 56 6.36 1.66 -4.83
C CYS A 56 6.48 2.59 -3.62
N GLU A 57 7.69 2.92 -3.19
CA GLU A 57 7.94 3.88 -2.09
C GLU A 57 7.41 5.27 -2.43
N LYS A 58 7.66 5.75 -3.66
CA LYS A 58 7.12 7.02 -4.15
C LYS A 58 5.60 6.99 -4.20
N PHE A 59 5.03 5.93 -4.77
CA PHE A 59 3.58 5.75 -4.82
C PHE A 59 2.99 5.74 -3.40
N GLN A 60 3.62 5.04 -2.45
CA GLN A 60 3.19 5.00 -1.06
C GLN A 60 3.25 6.40 -0.42
N ALA A 61 4.32 7.15 -0.62
CA ALA A 61 4.47 8.50 -0.09
C ALA A 61 3.38 9.44 -0.64
N GLU A 62 3.16 9.43 -1.96
CA GLU A 62 2.10 10.21 -2.59
C GLU A 62 0.71 9.78 -2.13
N TRP A 63 0.44 8.48 -2.13
CA TRP A 63 -0.83 7.90 -1.74
C TRP A 63 -1.20 8.26 -0.30
N ASN A 64 -0.23 8.23 0.59
CA ASN A 64 -0.41 8.58 2.00
C ASN A 64 -0.68 10.08 2.23
N LEU A 65 -0.31 10.95 1.28
CA LEU A 65 -0.59 12.38 1.32
C LEU A 65 -1.95 12.74 0.70
N ARG A 66 -2.60 11.81 -0.01
CA ARG A 66 -3.90 12.04 -0.65
C ARG A 66 -4.98 12.20 0.42
N PRO A 67 -5.82 13.25 0.34
CA PRO A 67 -7.01 13.34 1.17
C PRO A 67 -7.92 12.16 0.86
N ILE A 68 -8.36 11.44 1.90
CA ILE A 68 -9.34 10.37 1.71
C ILE A 68 -10.65 11.06 1.35
N SER A 69 -10.97 11.10 0.05
CA SER A 69 -12.23 11.68 -0.42
C SER A 69 -13.32 10.62 -0.31
N GLY A 70 -14.28 10.84 0.58
CA GLY A 70 -15.46 10.01 0.77
C GLY A 70 -16.63 10.87 1.25
N PRO A 71 -17.89 10.44 1.11
CA PRO A 71 -19.08 11.26 1.39
C PRO A 71 -19.16 11.78 2.84
N THR A 72 -18.43 11.17 3.76
CA THR A 72 -18.33 11.54 5.18
C THR A 72 -16.93 12.00 5.58
N ALA A 73 -15.98 12.04 4.65
CA ALA A 73 -14.60 12.37 4.95
C ALA A 73 -14.39 13.87 4.71
N ASN A 74 -14.30 14.61 5.81
CA ASN A 74 -13.77 15.97 5.86
C ASN A 74 -12.29 15.95 5.41
N ASN A 75 -12.02 15.84 4.11
CA ASN A 75 -10.81 16.18 3.35
C ASN A 75 -9.44 16.21 4.08
N LYS A 76 -9.19 15.31 5.03
CA LYS A 76 -7.99 15.30 5.89
C LYS A 76 -7.05 14.19 5.44
N LYS A 77 -5.76 14.52 5.40
CA LYS A 77 -4.68 13.62 5.00
C LYS A 77 -4.51 12.50 6.05
N PRO A 78 -4.29 11.24 5.66
CA PRO A 78 -4.20 10.11 6.60
C PRO A 78 -3.01 10.20 7.57
N GLN A 79 -1.83 10.62 7.11
CA GLN A 79 -0.61 10.61 7.93
C GLN A 79 -0.61 11.53 9.17
N PRO A 80 -0.98 12.83 9.08
CA PRO A 80 -0.96 13.69 10.26
C PRO A 80 -1.87 13.17 11.37
N GLN A 81 -3.03 12.60 11.01
CA GLN A 81 -3.99 12.11 11.98
C GLN A 81 -3.53 10.84 12.70
N ILE A 82 -2.87 9.90 12.02
CA ILE A 82 -2.32 8.70 12.67
C ILE A 82 -1.25 9.08 13.70
N ARG A 83 -0.38 10.04 13.36
CA ARG A 83 0.64 10.53 14.29
C ARG A 83 0.01 11.26 15.47
N GLU A 84 -0.99 12.10 15.25
CA GLU A 84 -1.70 12.82 16.31
C GLU A 84 -2.50 11.88 17.22
N ASP A 85 -3.22 10.91 16.68
CA ASP A 85 -3.93 9.90 17.46
C ASP A 85 -2.97 9.09 18.33
N GLN A 86 -1.80 8.69 17.79
CA GLN A 86 -0.77 8.02 18.60
C GLN A 86 -0.22 8.93 19.72
N LEU A 87 0.00 10.21 19.44
CA LEU A 87 0.45 11.17 20.46
C LEU A 87 -0.62 11.46 21.52
N GLN A 88 -1.91 11.43 21.15
CA GLN A 88 -3.01 11.55 22.11
C GLN A 88 -3.15 10.28 22.95
N GLN A 89 -2.95 9.09 22.38
CA GLN A 89 -3.01 7.83 23.10
C GLN A 89 -1.90 7.67 24.16
N VAL A 90 -0.74 8.29 23.95
CA VAL A 90 0.36 8.37 24.95
C VAL A 90 0.02 9.32 26.11
N ARG A 91 -0.96 10.21 25.94
CA ARG A 91 -1.34 11.24 26.93
C ARG A 91 -2.54 10.88 27.80
N HIS A 92 -3.08 9.67 27.68
CA HIS A 92 -4.10 9.19 28.59
C HIS A 92 -3.44 8.50 29.79
N ASP A 93 -3.89 8.86 30.99
CA ASP A 93 -3.51 8.15 32.22
C ASP A 93 -3.79 6.65 32.06
N ALA A 94 -2.99 5.82 32.73
CA ALA A 94 -3.13 4.37 32.68
C ALA A 94 -4.60 3.98 32.93
N VAL A 95 -5.22 3.32 31.96
CA VAL A 95 -6.58 2.79 32.12
C VAL A 95 -6.50 1.70 33.18
N ASP A 96 -7.20 1.88 34.30
CA ASP A 96 -7.34 0.84 35.31
C ASP A 96 -8.14 -0.31 34.69
N VAL A 97 -7.45 -1.40 34.34
CA VAL A 97 -8.06 -2.60 33.75
C VAL A 97 -8.42 -3.54 34.88
N PRO A 98 -9.71 -3.77 35.17
CA PRO A 98 -10.11 -4.72 36.21
C PRO A 98 -9.59 -6.13 35.87
N GLN A 99 -8.96 -6.79 36.84
CA GLN A 99 -8.24 -8.07 36.69
C GLN A 99 -9.05 -9.24 36.10
N HIS A 100 -10.36 -9.11 35.94
CA HIS A 100 -11.24 -10.15 35.40
C HIS A 100 -11.45 -10.06 33.87
N HIS A 101 -10.92 -9.02 33.20
CA HIS A 101 -11.16 -8.76 31.78
C HIS A 101 -9.97 -9.02 30.84
N THR A 102 -8.90 -9.68 31.31
CA THR A 102 -7.82 -10.15 30.42
C THR A 102 -8.17 -11.50 29.79
N PRO A 103 -8.28 -11.60 28.46
CA PRO A 103 -8.66 -12.84 27.76
C PRO A 103 -7.50 -13.82 27.56
N PHE A 104 -6.34 -13.55 28.18
CA PHE A 104 -5.14 -14.38 28.13
C PHE A 104 -4.84 -14.95 29.52
N LYS A 105 -5.80 -15.65 30.10
CA LYS A 105 -5.59 -16.62 31.17
C LYS A 105 -6.00 -17.99 30.68
#